data_AF-A0A3M1QDK4-F1
#
_entry.id   AF-A0A3M1QDK4-F1
#
_cell.length_a   1.000
_cell.length_b   1.000
_cell.length_c   1.000
_cell.angle_alpha   90.00
_cell.angle_beta   90.00
_cell.angle_gamma   90.00
#
_symmetry.space_group_name_H-M   'P 1'
#
loop_
_entity.id
_entity.type
_entity.pdbx_description
1 polymer ?
#
loop_
_entity_poly.entity_id
_entity_poly.type
_entity_poly.pdbx_seq_one_letter_code
_entity_poly.pdbx_strand_id
1 'polypeptide(L)'
;MSVPHDTEPRRPYDQPLARPTESYTPSSVRPVQAIDAFGEPLDSRNFIDPEAGGDSSGPGCGFMFVIGLLIFGLGAIIIVLGGAAGWASGQRIANTNGTATRMADISIQCGQMPQDVANTNPVLLEARITYLATLTPGVPCLVEVGPTATALFINNQPTATPTVTNTPINTPTTELEITTEPLSAPTEVPTVPSGGFSNIDLNAELESARVAISVRDWQNAIDTLDVIMALDSNFQPGEVRRLMSQALNSYALELYRSGELAQAILLTNRAEEFGPLAEGLNFERLVATRYLDALNTIGTDFGRAIQALNAVRELAPNYRGGEVERLLFEQYVAFGDAYTAESNHCSAQQQYQNALNIRNDVGVAQKLASATTFCENPTPIPAFVGTADPNAPLLTPIPPGQIAPVGVPDG
;
A
#
# COMPACT_ATOMS: atom_id res chain seq x y z
N MET A 1 54.36 -15.37 28.76
CA MET A 1 53.22 -16.01 29.45
C MET A 1 52.82 -17.22 28.63
N SER A 2 53.19 -18.40 29.12
CA SER A 2 53.01 -19.68 28.45
C SER A 2 51.64 -20.25 28.81
N VAL A 3 50.84 -20.61 27.80
CA VAL A 3 49.57 -21.33 27.96
C VAL A 3 49.80 -22.74 27.41
N PRO A 4 49.66 -23.81 28.22
CA PRO A 4 49.80 -25.17 27.74
C PRO A 4 48.50 -25.72 27.15
N HIS A 5 48.66 -26.51 26.08
CA HIS A 5 47.64 -27.30 25.41
C HIS A 5 47.24 -28.51 26.26
N ASP A 6 45.95 -28.64 26.58
CA ASP A 6 45.34 -29.89 27.05
C ASP A 6 44.84 -30.71 25.84
N THR A 7 45.49 -31.86 25.64
CA THR A 7 45.07 -32.93 24.74
C THR A 7 44.50 -34.07 25.57
N GLU A 8 43.20 -34.30 25.51
CA GLU A 8 42.53 -35.47 26.10
C GLU A 8 41.93 -36.34 24.97
N PRO A 9 42.24 -37.65 24.90
CA PRO A 9 41.75 -38.52 23.83
C PRO A 9 40.33 -39.04 24.12
N ARG A 10 39.41 -38.80 23.16
CA ARG A 10 38.02 -39.32 23.17
C ARG A 10 38.01 -40.84 22.94
N ARG A 11 37.28 -41.57 23.80
CA ARG A 11 36.94 -42.99 23.61
C ARG A 11 35.83 -43.17 22.56
N PRO A 12 35.82 -44.28 21.80
CA PRO A 12 34.75 -44.60 20.86
C PRO A 12 33.54 -45.18 21.59
N TYR A 13 32.34 -44.71 21.26
CA TYR A 13 31.07 -45.30 21.71
C TYR A 13 30.50 -46.23 20.64
N ASP A 14 30.04 -47.38 21.15
CA ASP A 14 29.54 -48.56 20.47
C ASP A 14 28.29 -48.34 19.60
N GLN A 15 28.22 -49.11 18.52
CA GLN A 15 27.04 -49.29 17.67
C GLN A 15 26.01 -50.22 18.36
N PRO A 16 24.71 -49.89 18.38
CA PRO A 16 23.68 -50.83 18.82
C PRO A 16 23.26 -51.81 17.72
N LEU A 17 23.18 -53.08 18.14
CA LEU A 17 22.86 -54.29 17.38
C LEU A 17 21.43 -54.31 16.80
N ALA A 18 21.31 -54.92 15.62
CA ALA A 18 20.06 -55.18 14.91
C ALA A 18 19.11 -56.11 15.69
N ARG A 19 17.82 -55.80 15.66
CA ARG A 19 16.73 -56.58 16.27
C ARG A 19 16.09 -57.49 15.21
N PRO A 20 15.82 -58.78 15.48
CA PRO A 20 15.22 -59.69 14.52
C PRO A 20 13.71 -59.44 14.37
N THR A 21 13.22 -59.53 13.13
CA THR A 21 11.81 -59.45 12.74
C THR A 21 11.14 -60.82 12.93
N GLU A 22 10.18 -60.91 13.84
CA GLU A 22 9.34 -62.09 14.06
C GLU A 22 8.04 -61.92 13.24
N SER A 23 7.80 -62.82 12.29
CA SER A 23 6.64 -62.81 11.39
C SER A 23 5.43 -63.49 12.04
N TYR A 24 4.37 -62.72 12.29
CA TYR A 24 3.08 -63.18 12.81
C TYR A 24 2.15 -63.62 11.66
N THR A 25 1.66 -64.86 11.69
CA THR A 25 0.62 -65.38 10.79
C THR A 25 -0.70 -65.52 11.55
N PRO A 26 -1.83 -64.94 11.08
CA PRO A 26 -3.11 -65.05 11.76
C PRO A 26 -3.94 -66.18 11.15
N SER A 27 -3.85 -67.38 11.71
CA SER A 27 -4.75 -68.48 11.33
C SER A 27 -5.04 -69.41 12.50
N SER A 28 -5.91 -68.94 13.41
CA SER A 28 -6.97 -69.73 14.08
C SER A 28 -7.48 -69.01 15.34
N VAL A 29 -8.32 -68.01 15.17
CA VAL A 29 -9.11 -67.44 16.28
C VAL A 29 -10.56 -67.83 16.05
N ARG A 30 -11.09 -68.73 16.89
CA ARG A 30 -12.54 -68.96 16.98
C ARG A 30 -13.16 -67.70 17.59
N PRO A 31 -14.33 -67.23 17.14
CA PRO A 31 -14.95 -66.06 17.73
C PRO A 31 -15.30 -66.36 19.19
N VAL A 32 -14.68 -65.63 20.11
CA VAL A 32 -15.04 -65.60 21.52
C VAL A 32 -16.34 -64.81 21.61
N GLN A 33 -17.40 -65.41 22.14
CA GLN A 33 -18.63 -64.67 22.46
C GLN A 33 -18.30 -63.64 23.55
N ALA A 34 -18.62 -62.38 23.28
CA ALA A 34 -18.48 -61.32 24.26
C ALA A 34 -19.50 -61.53 25.38
N ILE A 35 -19.00 -61.78 26.58
CA ILE A 35 -19.73 -61.81 27.85
C ILE A 35 -19.50 -60.48 28.55
N ASP A 36 -20.52 -59.97 29.23
CA ASP A 36 -20.38 -58.75 30.03
C ASP A 36 -19.57 -59.01 31.33
N ALA A 37 -19.32 -57.95 32.10
CA ALA A 37 -18.56 -58.03 33.34
C ALA A 37 -19.19 -58.92 34.44
N PHE A 38 -20.40 -59.43 34.22
CA PHE A 38 -21.14 -60.31 35.13
C PHE A 38 -21.39 -61.71 34.55
N GLY A 39 -20.89 -61.99 33.33
CA GLY A 39 -20.90 -63.33 32.73
C GLY A 39 -22.21 -63.72 32.05
N GLU A 40 -23.10 -62.77 31.74
CA GLU A 40 -24.33 -63.07 31.00
C GLU A 40 -24.15 -62.87 29.48
N PRO A 41 -24.82 -63.68 28.64
CA PRO A 41 -24.77 -63.53 27.18
C PRO A 41 -25.55 -62.27 26.75
N LEU A 42 -24.88 -61.37 26.03
CA LEU A 42 -25.47 -60.12 25.55
C LEU A 42 -26.68 -60.38 24.62
N ASP A 43 -27.85 -59.85 24.98
CA ASP A 43 -29.09 -59.89 24.19
C ASP A 43 -28.91 -59.13 22.86
N SER A 44 -29.13 -59.82 21.75
CA SER A 44 -28.81 -59.40 20.37
C SER A 44 -29.79 -58.37 19.78
N ARG A 45 -30.72 -57.82 20.58
CA ARG A 45 -31.77 -56.92 20.09
C ARG A 45 -31.33 -55.51 19.68
N ASN A 46 -30.06 -55.16 19.83
CA ASN A 46 -29.52 -53.87 19.39
C ASN A 46 -28.41 -53.98 18.32
N PHE A 47 -28.33 -55.11 17.61
CA PHE A 47 -27.49 -55.19 16.42
C PHE A 47 -28.19 -54.50 15.25
N ILE A 48 -27.64 -53.37 14.81
CA ILE A 48 -28.00 -52.74 13.53
C ILE A 48 -27.44 -53.67 12.45
N ASP A 49 -28.35 -54.31 11.71
CA ASP A 49 -28.02 -55.19 10.58
C ASP A 49 -27.66 -54.32 9.36
N PRO A 50 -26.42 -54.36 8.84
CA PRO A 50 -26.02 -53.54 7.70
C PRO A 50 -26.61 -54.02 6.34
N GLU A 51 -27.42 -55.07 6.31
CA GLU A 51 -28.02 -55.60 5.08
C GLU A 51 -29.55 -55.44 4.97
N ALA A 52 -30.18 -54.57 5.77
CA ALA A 52 -31.58 -54.23 5.58
C ALA A 52 -31.76 -53.20 4.44
N GLY A 53 -31.87 -53.69 3.20
CA GLY A 53 -32.27 -52.91 2.03
C GLY A 53 -33.68 -52.34 2.18
N GLY A 54 -33.77 -51.09 2.66
CA GLY A 54 -34.98 -50.30 2.62
C GLY A 54 -35.06 -49.51 1.31
N ASP A 55 -36.06 -49.80 0.49
CA ASP A 55 -36.45 -48.99 -0.67
C ASP A 55 -36.99 -47.62 -0.21
N SER A 56 -36.12 -46.77 0.31
CA SER A 56 -36.44 -45.36 0.52
C SER A 56 -36.42 -44.68 -0.84
N SER A 57 -37.62 -44.37 -1.35
CA SER A 57 -37.84 -43.52 -2.52
C SER A 57 -37.27 -42.12 -2.26
N GLY A 58 -35.96 -41.98 -2.47
CA GLY A 58 -35.26 -40.71 -2.38
C GLY A 58 -35.73 -39.76 -3.48
N PRO A 59 -35.70 -38.44 -3.25
CA PRO A 59 -36.08 -37.46 -4.26
C PRO A 59 -35.27 -37.71 -5.53
N GLY A 60 -35.98 -37.98 -6.63
CA GLY A 60 -35.37 -38.46 -7.87
C GLY A 60 -34.19 -37.60 -8.31
N CYS A 61 -33.17 -38.23 -8.89
CA CYS A 61 -31.88 -37.61 -9.24
C CYS A 61 -31.99 -36.28 -9.99
N GLY A 62 -33.07 -36.05 -10.73
CA GLY A 62 -33.35 -34.76 -11.38
C GLY A 62 -33.50 -33.60 -10.40
N PHE A 63 -34.13 -33.81 -9.24
CA PHE A 63 -34.31 -32.76 -8.22
C PHE A 63 -32.99 -32.43 -7.51
N MET A 64 -32.15 -33.44 -7.26
CA MET A 64 -30.81 -33.24 -6.71
C MET A 64 -29.90 -32.46 -7.67
N PHE A 65 -30.05 -32.66 -9.00
CA PHE A 65 -29.29 -31.91 -10.00
C PHE A 65 -29.69 -30.43 -10.04
N VAL A 66 -30.99 -30.14 -9.96
CA VAL A 66 -31.50 -28.76 -9.94
C VAL A 66 -31.03 -28.02 -8.68
N ILE A 67 -31.08 -28.67 -7.51
CA ILE A 67 -30.55 -28.09 -6.26
C ILE A 67 -29.03 -27.86 -6.38
N GLY A 68 -28.29 -28.83 -6.92
CA GLY A 68 -26.85 -28.70 -7.14
C GLY A 68 -26.50 -27.50 -8.02
N LEU A 69 -27.23 -27.29 -9.13
CA LEU A 69 -27.05 -26.15 -10.03
C LEU A 69 -27.38 -24.82 -9.36
N LEU A 70 -28.41 -24.78 -8.52
CA LEU A 70 -28.82 -23.57 -7.78
C LEU A 70 -27.75 -23.18 -6.75
N ILE A 71 -27.18 -24.16 -6.04
CA ILE A 71 -26.10 -23.95 -5.08
C ILE A 71 -24.82 -23.49 -5.80
N PHE A 72 -24.45 -24.12 -6.93
CA PHE A 72 -23.29 -23.72 -7.71
C PHE A 72 -23.46 -22.33 -8.33
N GLY A 73 -24.66 -22.02 -8.83
CA GLY A 73 -25.00 -20.70 -9.36
C GLY A 73 -24.91 -19.61 -8.30
N LEU A 74 -25.45 -19.85 -7.10
CA LEU A 74 -25.30 -18.94 -5.96
C LEU A 74 -23.83 -18.77 -5.55
N GLY A 75 -23.04 -19.85 -5.55
CA GLY A 75 -21.60 -19.80 -5.27
C GLY A 75 -20.83 -18.94 -6.27
N ALA A 76 -21.09 -19.10 -7.57
CA ALA A 76 -20.48 -18.28 -8.61
C ALA A 76 -20.84 -16.79 -8.48
N ILE A 77 -22.10 -16.48 -8.13
CA ILE A 77 -22.55 -15.11 -7.88
C ILE A 77 -21.82 -14.49 -6.69
N ILE A 78 -21.61 -15.23 -5.59
CA ILE A 78 -20.87 -14.73 -4.42
C ILE A 78 -19.41 -14.44 -4.78
N ILE A 79 -18.76 -15.28 -5.59
CA ILE A 79 -17.37 -15.07 -6.04
C ILE A 79 -17.26 -13.81 -6.92
N VAL A 80 -18.19 -13.64 -7.87
CA VAL A 80 -18.22 -12.45 -8.75
C VAL A 80 -18.48 -11.17 -7.95
N LEU A 81 -19.40 -11.20 -6.97
CA LEU A 81 -19.67 -10.06 -6.10
C LEU A 81 -18.47 -9.76 -5.16
N GLY A 82 -17.76 -10.77 -4.69
CA GLY A 82 -16.53 -10.62 -3.90
C GLY A 82 -15.39 -9.98 -4.72
N GLY A 83 -15.20 -10.41 -5.97
CA GLY A 83 -14.22 -9.82 -6.89
C GLY A 83 -14.53 -8.37 -7.25
N ALA A 84 -15.81 -8.05 -7.51
CA ALA A 84 -16.24 -6.68 -7.79
C ALA A 84 -16.11 -5.75 -6.57
N ALA A 85 -16.41 -6.25 -5.36
CA ALA A 85 -16.19 -5.50 -4.12
C ALA A 85 -14.70 -5.27 -3.84
N GLY A 86 -13.85 -6.25 -4.13
CA GLY A 86 -12.39 -6.14 -4.06
C GLY A 86 -11.83 -5.09 -5.02
N TRP A 87 -12.24 -5.12 -6.29
CA TRP A 87 -11.82 -4.15 -7.31
C TRP A 87 -12.26 -2.72 -6.98
N ALA A 88 -13.50 -2.53 -6.52
CA ALA A 88 -13.99 -1.22 -6.09
C ALA A 88 -13.28 -0.71 -4.82
N SER A 89 -12.91 -1.60 -3.89
CA SER A 89 -12.11 -1.24 -2.72
C SER A 89 -10.66 -0.89 -3.08
N GLY A 90 -10.06 -1.55 -4.07
CA GLY A 90 -8.72 -1.28 -4.57
C GLY A 90 -8.60 0.06 -5.31
N GLN A 91 -9.57 0.40 -6.16
CA GLN A 91 -9.64 1.73 -6.78
C GLN A 91 -9.90 2.83 -5.75
N ARG A 92 -10.69 2.54 -4.70
CA ARG A 92 -10.90 3.45 -3.57
C ARG A 92 -9.61 3.64 -2.79
N ILE A 93 -8.78 2.61 -2.61
CA ILE A 93 -7.46 2.71 -1.93
C ILE A 93 -6.45 3.51 -2.79
N ALA A 94 -6.42 3.31 -4.11
CA ALA A 94 -5.56 4.09 -5.01
C ALA A 94 -5.98 5.57 -5.08
N ASN A 95 -7.29 5.84 -5.15
CA ASN A 95 -7.82 7.20 -5.07
C ASN A 95 -7.66 7.77 -3.66
N THR A 96 -7.81 7.00 -2.57
CA THR A 96 -7.50 7.48 -1.22
C THR A 96 -6.02 7.62 -1.01
N ASN A 97 -5.10 6.97 -1.71
CA ASN A 97 -3.67 7.23 -1.55
C ASN A 97 -3.27 8.53 -2.26
N GLY A 98 -3.74 8.76 -3.49
CA GLY A 98 -3.55 10.06 -4.17
C GLY A 98 -4.28 11.23 -3.51
N THR A 99 -5.44 10.96 -2.87
CA THR A 99 -6.22 11.97 -2.13
C THR A 99 -5.78 12.04 -0.67
N ALA A 100 -5.23 11.00 -0.05
CA ALA A 100 -4.70 11.02 1.33
C ALA A 100 -3.32 11.64 1.39
N THR A 101 -2.47 11.57 0.34
CA THR A 101 -1.26 12.41 0.33
C THR A 101 -1.66 13.89 0.30
N ARG A 102 -2.63 14.25 -0.55
CA ARG A 102 -3.16 15.62 -0.63
C ARG A 102 -3.89 16.05 0.64
N MET A 103 -4.68 15.16 1.25
CA MET A 103 -5.41 15.42 2.50
C MET A 103 -4.52 15.35 3.74
N ALA A 104 -3.43 14.56 3.72
CA ALA A 104 -2.41 14.55 4.77
C ALA A 104 -1.61 15.84 4.73
N ASP A 105 -1.13 16.27 3.56
CA ASP A 105 -0.50 17.57 3.36
C ASP A 105 -1.44 18.70 3.80
N ILE A 106 -2.70 18.66 3.38
CA ILE A 106 -3.73 19.61 3.84
C ILE A 106 -3.88 19.56 5.37
N SER A 107 -3.98 18.37 5.99
CA SER A 107 -4.18 18.25 7.44
C SER A 107 -2.97 18.73 8.24
N ILE A 108 -1.75 18.52 7.71
CA ILE A 108 -0.49 19.00 8.28
C ILE A 108 -0.47 20.53 8.23
N GLN A 109 -0.75 21.11 7.06
CA GLN A 109 -0.83 22.56 6.90
C GLN A 109 -1.94 23.17 7.77
N CYS A 110 -3.12 22.53 7.86
CA CYS A 110 -4.20 22.99 8.74
C CYS A 110 -3.83 22.89 10.23
N GLY A 111 -3.10 21.85 10.64
CA GLY A 111 -2.65 21.66 12.02
C GLY A 111 -1.57 22.64 12.48
N GLN A 112 -0.88 23.28 11.54
CA GLN A 112 0.19 24.25 11.81
C GLN A 112 -0.31 25.71 11.84
N MET A 113 -1.47 26.03 11.27
CA MET A 113 -2.06 27.38 11.33
C MET A 113 -2.22 27.93 12.77
N PRO A 114 -2.64 27.14 13.78
CA PRO A 114 -2.68 27.63 15.16
C PRO A 114 -1.31 28.04 15.72
N GLN A 115 -0.23 27.43 15.23
CA GLN A 115 1.14 27.78 15.63
C GLN A 115 1.60 29.09 14.95
N ASP A 116 1.26 29.31 13.68
CA ASP A 116 1.57 30.60 13.02
C ASP A 116 0.83 31.76 13.70
N VAL A 117 -0.42 31.50 14.12
CA VAL A 117 -1.24 32.44 14.91
C VAL A 117 -0.61 32.67 16.28
N ALA A 118 -0.17 31.62 16.97
CA ALA A 118 0.48 31.73 18.28
C ALA A 118 1.83 32.46 18.21
N ASN A 119 2.57 32.25 17.13
CA ASN A 119 3.88 32.87 16.87
C ASN A 119 3.78 34.26 16.24
N THR A 120 2.56 34.77 16.01
CA THR A 120 2.31 36.08 15.41
C THR A 120 3.06 36.29 14.09
N ASN A 121 3.18 35.24 13.26
CA ASN A 121 3.86 35.31 11.96
C ASN A 121 2.82 35.51 10.84
N PRO A 122 2.44 36.75 10.49
CA PRO A 122 1.39 37.01 9.51
C PRO A 122 1.81 36.60 8.09
N VAL A 123 3.11 36.54 7.80
CA VAL A 123 3.62 36.27 6.44
C VAL A 123 3.52 34.77 6.12
N LEU A 124 3.96 33.91 7.05
CA LEU A 124 3.84 32.46 6.90
C LEU A 124 2.37 32.03 6.90
N LEU A 125 1.55 32.63 7.78
CA LEU A 125 0.11 32.38 7.83
C LEU A 125 -0.58 32.75 6.51
N GLU A 126 -0.26 33.93 5.94
CA GLU A 126 -0.86 34.38 4.67
C GLU A 126 -0.41 33.53 3.48
N ALA A 127 0.87 33.16 3.41
CA ALA A 127 1.38 32.26 2.38
C ALA A 127 0.67 30.89 2.44
N ARG A 128 0.46 30.36 3.64
CA ARG A 128 -0.24 29.09 3.88
C ARG A 128 -1.72 29.18 3.53
N ILE A 129 -2.40 30.26 3.89
CA ILE A 129 -3.81 30.52 3.51
C ILE A 129 -3.93 30.61 1.98
N THR A 130 -3.05 31.37 1.32
CA THR A 130 -3.04 31.54 -0.14
C THR A 130 -2.82 30.21 -0.85
N TYR A 131 -1.85 29.41 -0.39
CA TYR A 131 -1.59 28.08 -0.91
C TYR A 131 -2.81 27.15 -0.77
N LEU A 132 -3.40 27.08 0.43
CA LEU A 132 -4.59 26.26 0.69
C LEU A 132 -5.79 26.72 -0.16
N ALA A 133 -5.93 28.01 -0.42
CA ALA A 133 -7.00 28.56 -1.26
C ALA A 133 -6.90 28.16 -2.74
N THR A 134 -5.72 27.74 -3.22
CA THR A 134 -5.56 27.21 -4.59
C THR A 134 -6.04 25.76 -4.75
N LEU A 135 -6.29 25.04 -3.65
CA LEU A 135 -6.73 23.64 -3.67
C LEU A 135 -8.25 23.55 -3.81
N THR A 136 -8.72 22.82 -4.84
CA THR A 136 -10.16 22.62 -5.13
C THR A 136 -10.54 21.14 -4.98
N PRO A 137 -11.67 20.79 -4.32
CA PRO A 137 -12.63 21.69 -3.65
C PRO A 137 -12.04 22.33 -2.38
N GLY A 138 -12.59 23.50 -2.01
CA GLY A 138 -12.05 24.34 -0.94
C GLY A 138 -11.89 23.63 0.40
N VAL A 139 -10.77 23.91 1.07
CA VAL A 139 -10.30 23.22 2.28
C VAL A 139 -11.17 23.58 3.50
N PRO A 140 -11.79 22.62 4.21
CA PRO A 140 -12.69 22.91 5.32
C PRO A 140 -12.08 23.74 6.46
N CYS A 141 -10.77 23.57 6.72
CA CYS A 141 -10.07 24.25 7.80
C CYS A 141 -9.93 25.77 7.61
N LEU A 142 -10.06 26.27 6.37
CA LEU A 142 -10.03 27.72 6.10
C LEU A 142 -11.25 28.45 6.64
N VAL A 143 -12.39 27.76 6.80
CA VAL A 143 -13.64 28.35 7.29
C VAL A 143 -13.56 28.68 8.78
N GLU A 144 -12.81 27.89 9.55
CA GLU A 144 -12.65 28.08 11.01
C GLU A 144 -11.56 29.11 11.35
N VAL A 145 -10.51 29.23 10.53
CA VAL A 145 -9.37 30.13 10.79
C VAL A 145 -9.61 31.55 10.24
N GLY A 146 -10.50 31.71 9.26
CA GLY A 146 -10.84 33.00 8.64
C GLY A 146 -11.08 34.18 9.61
N PRO A 147 -11.92 34.06 10.66
CA PRO A 147 -12.15 35.15 11.61
C PRO A 147 -10.91 35.49 12.45
N THR A 148 -10.08 34.50 12.80
CA THR A 148 -8.83 34.69 13.58
C THR A 148 -7.73 35.35 12.74
N ALA A 149 -7.57 34.93 11.48
CA ALA A 149 -6.66 35.55 10.54
C ALA A 149 -7.05 37.01 10.25
N THR A 150 -8.35 37.28 10.09
CA THR A 150 -8.88 38.65 9.93
C THR A 150 -8.62 39.50 11.17
N ALA A 151 -8.79 38.96 12.37
CA ALA A 151 -8.52 39.67 13.61
C ALA A 151 -7.02 40.00 13.77
N LEU A 152 -6.11 39.07 13.48
CA LEU A 152 -4.66 39.32 13.49
C LEU A 152 -4.25 40.36 12.45
N PHE A 153 -4.81 40.28 11.23
CA PHE A 153 -4.56 41.26 10.18
C PHE A 153 -4.99 42.67 10.61
N ILE A 154 -6.19 42.82 11.20
CA ILE A 154 -6.68 44.11 11.71
C ILE A 154 -5.82 44.61 12.86
N ASN A 155 -5.38 43.74 13.77
CA ASN A 155 -4.60 44.12 14.95
C ASN A 155 -3.15 44.50 14.62
N ASN A 156 -2.60 43.97 13.52
CA ASN A 156 -1.25 44.27 13.04
C ASN A 156 -1.21 45.40 12.00
N GLN A 157 -2.35 46.03 11.66
CA GLN A 157 -2.32 47.25 10.87
C GLN A 157 -1.67 48.39 11.68
N PRO A 158 -0.78 49.18 11.07
CA PRO A 158 -0.23 50.36 11.73
C PRO A 158 -1.38 51.32 12.07
N THR A 159 -1.60 51.55 13.38
CA THR A 159 -2.57 52.54 13.86
C THR A 159 -2.12 53.91 13.38
N ALA A 160 -2.90 54.55 12.51
CA ALA A 160 -2.65 55.94 12.12
C ALA A 160 -2.62 56.82 13.38
N THR A 161 -1.48 57.48 13.61
CA THR A 161 -1.26 58.48 14.66
C THR A 161 -2.36 59.54 14.64
N PRO A 162 -2.92 59.96 15.80
CA PRO A 162 -3.99 60.95 15.85
C PRO A 162 -3.54 62.35 15.40
N THR A 163 -4.48 62.96 14.70
CA THR A 163 -4.66 64.35 14.25
C THR A 163 -3.85 65.43 14.98
N VAL A 164 -3.08 66.20 14.21
CA VAL A 164 -2.57 67.51 14.65
C VAL A 164 -3.72 68.52 14.63
N THR A 165 -3.98 69.09 15.80
CA THR A 165 -4.88 70.20 16.11
C THR A 165 -4.71 71.38 15.15
N ASN A 166 -5.80 71.77 14.48
CA ASN A 166 -6.01 73.12 13.97
C ASN A 166 -7.38 73.62 14.42
N THR A 167 -7.43 74.84 14.96
CA THR A 167 -8.64 75.56 15.40
C THR A 167 -8.36 77.06 15.20
N PRO A 168 -9.33 77.92 14.88
CA PRO A 168 -10.18 77.99 13.69
C PRO A 168 -10.06 79.40 13.02
N ILE A 169 -10.62 79.60 11.82
CA ILE A 169 -11.12 80.92 11.37
C ILE A 169 -12.18 80.74 10.26
N ASN A 170 -13.13 81.65 10.27
CA ASN A 170 -14.52 81.57 9.83
C ASN A 170 -14.77 81.79 8.30
N THR A 171 -15.71 81.00 7.71
CA THR A 171 -16.97 81.41 6.99
C THR A 171 -16.91 82.33 5.73
N PRO A 172 -17.83 82.29 4.71
CA PRO A 172 -18.83 81.29 4.21
C PRO A 172 -18.91 81.09 2.64
N THR A 173 -19.90 80.25 2.20
CA THR A 173 -20.70 80.27 0.92
C THR A 173 -20.07 79.62 -0.32
N THR A 174 -20.67 78.78 -1.19
CA THR A 174 -22.04 78.51 -1.72
C THR A 174 -21.94 77.14 -2.47
N GLU A 175 -22.74 76.07 -2.31
CA GLU A 175 -24.14 75.73 -2.64
C GLU A 175 -24.52 75.59 -4.15
N LEU A 176 -25.05 74.38 -4.51
CA LEU A 176 -25.73 73.90 -5.75
C LEU A 176 -24.88 73.78 -7.05
N GLU A 177 -25.02 72.80 -7.96
CA GLU A 177 -26.21 72.18 -8.55
C GLU A 177 -25.89 70.86 -9.32
N ILE A 178 -26.92 70.08 -9.62
CA ILE A 178 -26.96 68.72 -10.19
C ILE A 178 -26.97 68.76 -11.73
N THR A 179 -26.34 67.81 -12.44
CA THR A 179 -26.69 67.47 -13.85
C THR A 179 -26.37 66.00 -14.18
N THR A 180 -27.29 65.39 -14.93
CA THR A 180 -27.51 63.96 -15.27
C THR A 180 -26.88 63.48 -16.60
N GLU A 181 -26.36 62.22 -16.61
CA GLU A 181 -26.24 61.17 -17.69
C GLU A 181 -25.68 61.48 -19.12
N PRO A 182 -25.26 60.51 -19.98
CA PRO A 182 -25.06 59.05 -19.84
C PRO A 182 -23.77 58.41 -20.50
N LEU A 183 -23.54 57.12 -20.17
CA LEU A 183 -23.00 55.99 -20.97
C LEU A 183 -21.71 56.13 -21.83
N SER A 184 -20.62 55.43 -21.44
CA SER A 184 -19.86 54.45 -22.27
C SER A 184 -18.55 53.92 -21.64
N ALA A 185 -18.47 52.58 -21.50
CA ALA A 185 -17.31 51.66 -21.60
C ALA A 185 -16.12 51.73 -20.59
N PRO A 186 -15.31 50.66 -20.51
CA PRO A 186 -15.59 49.31 -20.02
C PRO A 186 -15.23 49.17 -18.53
N THR A 187 -15.78 48.15 -17.87
CA THR A 187 -15.40 47.72 -16.51
C THR A 187 -13.89 47.47 -16.46
N GLU A 188 -13.14 48.42 -15.87
CA GLU A 188 -11.80 48.14 -15.36
C GLU A 188 -11.96 47.02 -14.32
N VAL A 189 -11.33 45.89 -14.61
CA VAL A 189 -11.04 44.85 -13.62
C VAL A 189 -10.42 45.56 -12.42
N PRO A 190 -10.94 45.38 -11.19
CA PRO A 190 -10.32 45.98 -10.03
C PRO A 190 -8.87 45.49 -9.98
N THR A 191 -7.96 46.44 -10.19
CA THR A 191 -6.55 46.25 -9.91
C THR A 191 -6.49 45.99 -8.42
N VAL A 192 -6.28 44.72 -8.05
CA VAL A 192 -5.97 44.33 -6.68
C VAL A 192 -4.78 45.21 -6.27
N PRO A 193 -4.89 46.01 -5.20
CA PRO A 193 -3.75 46.77 -4.74
C PRO A 193 -2.63 45.78 -4.41
N SER A 194 -1.55 45.86 -5.20
CA SER A 194 -0.24 45.32 -4.84
C SER A 194 0.24 46.09 -3.61
N GLY A 195 -0.20 45.63 -2.44
CA GLY A 195 0.19 46.16 -1.15
C GLY A 195 0.67 45.00 -0.28
N GLY A 196 1.99 44.84 -0.15
CA GLY A 196 2.55 44.00 0.91
C GLY A 196 3.80 43.17 0.62
N PHE A 197 4.54 43.36 -0.49
CA PHE A 197 5.79 42.61 -0.71
C PHE A 197 7.08 43.41 -0.43
N SER A 198 6.97 44.67 0.01
CA SER A 198 8.09 45.60 -0.07
C SER A 198 9.00 45.68 1.16
N ASN A 199 8.82 44.84 2.19
CA ASN A 199 9.66 44.95 3.39
C ASN A 199 9.81 43.64 4.18
N ILE A 200 10.06 42.52 3.50
CA ILE A 200 10.52 41.31 4.18
C ILE A 200 12.01 41.46 4.44
N ASP A 201 12.41 41.43 5.71
CA ASP A 201 13.83 41.45 6.11
C ASP A 201 14.43 40.05 5.90
N LEU A 202 15.08 39.85 4.75
CA LEU A 202 15.70 38.58 4.39
C LEU A 202 16.78 38.13 5.40
N ASN A 203 17.42 39.04 6.14
CA ASN A 203 18.36 38.65 7.18
C ASN A 203 17.65 38.06 8.40
N ALA A 204 16.50 38.63 8.77
CA ALA A 204 15.67 38.09 9.85
C ALA A 204 15.11 36.70 9.48
N GLU A 205 14.67 36.52 8.22
CA GLU A 205 14.22 35.20 7.73
C GLU A 205 15.35 34.17 7.71
N LEU A 206 16.57 34.57 7.31
CA LEU A 206 17.71 33.65 7.35
C LEU A 206 18.06 33.22 8.78
N GLU A 207 17.93 34.12 9.76
CA GLU A 207 18.10 33.77 11.18
C GLU A 207 16.98 32.82 11.66
N SER A 208 15.74 33.06 11.27
CA SER A 208 14.61 32.16 11.53
C SER A 208 14.89 30.74 11.02
N ALA A 209 15.40 30.61 9.78
CA ALA A 209 15.78 29.31 9.22
C ALA A 209 16.91 28.62 10.02
N ARG A 210 17.91 29.37 10.52
CA ARG A 210 18.97 28.83 11.39
C ARG A 210 18.41 28.32 12.71
N VAL A 211 17.49 29.06 13.32
CA VAL A 211 16.81 28.67 14.55
C VAL A 211 16.03 27.38 14.32
N ALA A 212 15.23 27.31 13.25
CA ALA A 212 14.48 26.11 12.86
C ALA A 212 15.41 24.89 12.71
N ILE A 213 16.54 25.03 12.00
CA ILE A 213 17.58 23.99 11.89
C ILE A 213 18.13 23.58 13.26
N SER A 214 18.36 24.53 14.16
CA SER A 214 18.93 24.25 15.48
C SER A 214 18.00 23.42 16.37
N VAL A 215 16.68 23.58 16.21
CA VAL A 215 15.65 22.82 16.93
C VAL A 215 15.13 21.61 16.15
N ARG A 216 15.76 21.28 15.01
CA ARG A 216 15.37 20.19 14.09
C ARG A 216 13.98 20.35 13.46
N ASP A 217 13.51 21.58 13.36
CA ASP A 217 12.31 21.90 12.60
C ASP A 217 12.66 22.06 11.12
N TRP A 218 12.95 20.91 10.50
CA TRP A 218 13.47 20.88 9.14
C TRP A 218 12.49 21.43 8.12
N GLN A 219 11.20 21.19 8.34
CA GLN A 219 10.15 21.64 7.44
C GLN A 219 10.05 23.17 7.44
N ASN A 220 9.95 23.80 8.62
CA ASN A 220 9.92 25.26 8.68
C ASN A 220 11.22 25.88 8.16
N ALA A 221 12.38 25.23 8.37
CA ALA A 221 13.63 25.68 7.79
C ALA A 221 13.61 25.67 6.25
N ILE A 222 13.17 24.57 5.64
CA ILE A 222 13.06 24.43 4.18
C ILE A 222 12.09 25.48 3.62
N ASP A 223 10.91 25.61 4.21
CA ASP A 223 9.89 26.56 3.76
C ASP A 223 10.40 28.00 3.85
N THR A 224 11.08 28.37 4.94
CA THR A 224 11.69 29.70 5.12
C THR A 224 12.78 29.97 4.07
N LEU A 225 13.64 28.97 3.81
CA LEU A 225 14.70 29.10 2.80
C LEU A 225 14.14 29.17 1.37
N ASP A 226 13.01 28.51 1.09
CA ASP A 226 12.30 28.64 -0.18
C ASP A 226 11.73 30.04 -0.38
N VAL A 227 11.14 30.63 0.67
CA VAL A 227 10.69 32.03 0.65
C VAL A 227 11.86 32.98 0.35
N ILE A 228 13.01 32.78 1.00
CA ILE A 228 14.21 33.60 0.75
C ILE A 228 14.63 33.50 -0.73
N MET A 229 14.73 32.29 -1.29
CA MET A 229 15.12 32.08 -2.69
C MET A 229 14.10 32.63 -3.70
N ALA A 230 12.81 32.57 -3.36
CA ALA A 230 11.74 33.10 -4.20
C ALA A 230 11.72 34.64 -4.22
N LEU A 231 12.06 35.28 -3.10
CA LEU A 231 12.12 36.74 -2.98
C LEU A 231 13.39 37.33 -3.62
N ASP A 232 14.55 36.73 -3.35
CA ASP A 232 15.83 37.13 -3.95
C ASP A 232 16.77 35.92 -4.11
N SER A 233 16.90 35.43 -5.34
CA SER A 233 17.78 34.32 -5.67
C SER A 233 19.28 34.62 -5.48
N ASN A 234 19.67 35.89 -5.36
CA ASN A 234 21.06 36.32 -5.15
C ASN A 234 21.36 36.67 -3.69
N PHE A 235 20.39 36.53 -2.79
CA PHE A 235 20.61 36.79 -1.37
C PHE A 235 21.44 35.66 -0.73
N GLN A 236 22.68 35.99 -0.35
CA GLN A 236 23.61 35.08 0.34
C GLN A 236 23.60 33.63 -0.21
N PRO A 237 23.80 33.42 -1.52
CA PRO A 237 23.42 32.17 -2.20
C PRO A 237 24.20 30.96 -1.68
N GLY A 238 25.46 31.15 -1.28
CA GLY A 238 26.27 30.09 -0.70
C GLY A 238 25.74 29.60 0.64
N GLU A 239 25.24 30.51 1.48
CA GLU A 239 24.74 30.17 2.81
C GLU A 239 23.33 29.57 2.75
N VAL A 240 22.43 30.16 1.97
CA VAL A 240 21.07 29.62 1.76
C VAL A 240 21.14 28.21 1.19
N ARG A 241 21.97 27.99 0.17
CA ARG A 241 22.17 26.66 -0.44
C ARG A 241 22.74 25.65 0.56
N ARG A 242 23.71 26.05 1.39
CA ARG A 242 24.29 25.20 2.43
C ARG A 242 23.24 24.80 3.48
N LEU A 243 22.45 25.75 3.97
CA LEU A 243 21.38 25.50 4.94
C LEU A 243 20.26 24.63 4.35
N MET A 244 19.88 24.88 3.09
CA MET A 244 18.89 24.07 2.37
C MET A 244 19.35 22.62 2.23
N SER A 245 20.60 22.42 1.79
CA SER A 245 21.20 21.08 1.72
C SER A 245 21.22 20.39 3.09
N GLN A 246 21.57 21.09 4.15
CA GLN A 246 21.58 20.55 5.52
C GLN A 246 20.18 20.12 5.97
N ALA A 247 19.17 20.97 5.78
CA ALA A 247 17.80 20.70 6.19
C ALA A 247 17.17 19.54 5.40
N LEU A 248 17.30 19.53 4.06
CA LEU A 248 16.76 18.47 3.21
C LEU A 248 17.38 17.10 3.52
N ASN A 249 18.70 17.02 3.68
CA ASN A 249 19.38 15.76 4.02
C ASN A 249 18.95 15.24 5.40
N SER A 250 18.86 16.13 6.39
CA SER A 250 18.48 15.76 7.76
C SER A 250 17.02 15.29 7.82
N TYR A 251 16.13 15.98 7.11
CA TYR A 251 14.72 15.62 7.07
C TYR A 251 14.49 14.30 6.32
N ALA A 252 15.11 14.13 5.16
CA ALA A 252 15.02 12.88 4.41
C ALA A 252 15.45 11.67 5.26
N LEU A 253 16.54 11.82 6.04
CA LEU A 253 17.01 10.77 6.95
C LEU A 253 15.97 10.41 8.03
N GLU A 254 15.28 11.40 8.60
CA GLU A 254 14.21 11.15 9.58
C GLU A 254 13.02 10.44 8.95
N LEU A 255 12.62 10.83 7.74
CA LEU A 255 11.51 10.20 7.02
C LEU A 255 11.82 8.77 6.58
N TYR A 256 13.06 8.46 6.16
CA TYR A 256 13.45 7.08 5.90
C TYR A 256 13.33 6.20 7.15
N ARG A 257 13.67 6.75 8.32
CA ARG A 257 13.56 6.06 9.62
C ARG A 257 12.11 5.90 10.09
N SER A 258 11.26 6.90 9.88
CA SER A 258 9.82 6.82 10.21
C SER A 258 9.05 5.92 9.23
N GLY A 259 9.59 5.73 8.03
CA GLY A 259 9.01 4.90 6.98
C GLY A 259 8.19 5.67 5.96
N GLU A 260 8.25 7.00 5.96
CA GLU A 260 7.64 7.90 4.98
C GLU A 260 8.49 7.99 3.71
N LEU A 261 8.71 6.83 3.08
CA LEU A 261 9.71 6.63 2.04
C LEU A 261 9.50 7.52 0.80
N ALA A 262 8.25 7.72 0.38
CA ALA A 262 7.95 8.50 -0.82
C ALA A 262 8.37 9.98 -0.64
N GLN A 263 8.07 10.56 0.51
CA GLN A 263 8.48 11.92 0.85
C GLN A 263 9.99 12.00 1.04
N ALA A 264 10.60 11.02 1.70
CA ALA A 264 12.05 10.93 1.86
C ALA A 264 12.80 10.93 0.51
N ILE A 265 12.31 10.17 -0.48
CA ILE A 265 12.86 10.12 -1.84
C ILE A 265 12.75 11.48 -2.53
N LEU A 266 11.60 12.15 -2.41
CA LEU A 266 11.39 13.48 -2.98
C LEU A 266 12.38 14.50 -2.41
N LEU A 267 12.54 14.53 -1.08
CA LEU A 267 13.51 15.44 -0.44
C LEU A 267 14.94 15.09 -0.81
N THR A 268 15.27 13.80 -0.95
CA THR A 268 16.61 13.36 -1.39
C THR A 268 16.90 13.83 -2.81
N ASN A 269 15.95 13.68 -3.74
CA ASN A 269 16.11 14.17 -5.11
C ASN A 269 16.33 15.69 -5.14
N ARG A 270 15.54 16.43 -4.35
CA ARG A 270 15.67 17.87 -4.23
C ARG A 270 17.01 18.28 -3.61
N ALA A 271 17.53 17.53 -2.63
CA ALA A 271 18.79 17.84 -1.95
C ALA A 271 20.00 17.87 -2.91
N GLU A 272 19.98 17.05 -3.96
CA GLU A 272 21.04 17.03 -5.00
C GLU A 272 21.14 18.36 -5.76
N GLU A 273 20.05 19.13 -5.83
CA GLU A 273 20.07 20.46 -6.42
C GLU A 273 20.86 21.46 -5.59
N PHE A 274 21.07 21.21 -4.28
CA PHE A 274 21.69 22.12 -3.33
C PHE A 274 23.07 21.66 -2.84
N GLY A 275 23.42 20.39 -3.00
CA GLY A 275 24.73 19.88 -2.58
C GLY A 275 24.82 18.36 -2.65
N PRO A 276 25.96 17.79 -2.20
CA PRO A 276 26.07 16.34 -2.09
C PRO A 276 25.06 15.79 -1.07
N LEU A 277 24.59 14.57 -1.33
CA LEU A 277 23.77 13.84 -0.38
C LEU A 277 24.60 13.41 0.83
N ALA A 278 23.96 13.40 1.99
CA ALA A 278 24.52 12.82 3.20
C ALA A 278 24.80 11.32 2.98
N GLU A 279 25.79 10.83 3.72
CA GLU A 279 26.26 9.46 3.61
C GLU A 279 25.09 8.47 3.77
N GLY A 280 25.06 7.45 2.90
CA GLY A 280 24.03 6.41 2.91
C GLY A 280 22.71 6.77 2.22
N LEU A 281 22.35 8.06 2.07
CA LEU A 281 21.05 8.43 1.49
C LEU A 281 20.88 8.00 0.03
N ASN A 282 21.96 7.94 -0.74
CA ASN A 282 21.92 7.41 -2.11
C ASN A 282 21.49 5.94 -2.15
N PHE A 283 22.05 5.14 -1.24
CA PHE A 283 21.72 3.73 -1.13
C PHE A 283 20.30 3.55 -0.57
N GLU A 284 19.95 4.31 0.47
CA GLU A 284 18.61 4.27 1.07
C GLU A 284 17.52 4.64 0.04
N ARG A 285 17.72 5.69 -0.75
CA ARG A 285 16.81 6.08 -1.85
C ARG A 285 16.60 4.94 -2.85
N LEU A 286 17.68 4.26 -3.25
CA LEU A 286 17.63 3.14 -4.19
C LEU A 286 16.78 1.99 -3.62
N VAL A 287 17.06 1.57 -2.39
CA VAL A 287 16.35 0.46 -1.73
C VAL A 287 14.89 0.83 -1.48
N ALA A 288 14.62 2.03 -0.97
CA ALA A 288 13.27 2.54 -0.72
C ALA A 288 12.43 2.62 -2.00
N THR A 289 13.01 3.05 -3.12
CA THR A 289 12.32 3.09 -4.42
C THR A 289 11.86 1.69 -4.84
N ARG A 290 12.76 0.70 -4.78
CA ARG A 290 12.43 -0.70 -5.12
C ARG A 290 11.40 -1.30 -4.18
N TYR A 291 11.46 -0.93 -2.90
CA TYR A 291 10.47 -1.36 -1.93
C TYR A 291 9.08 -0.77 -2.22
N LEU A 292 8.99 0.52 -2.56
CA LEU A 292 7.72 1.12 -2.98
C LEU A 292 7.20 0.53 -4.31
N ASP A 293 8.08 0.23 -5.26
CA ASP A 293 7.72 -0.46 -6.52
C ASP A 293 7.05 -1.83 -6.22
N ALA A 294 7.61 -2.58 -5.26
CA ALA A 294 7.00 -3.82 -4.79
C ALA A 294 5.62 -3.58 -4.18
N LEU A 295 5.51 -2.65 -3.22
CA LEU A 295 4.23 -2.38 -2.55
C LEU A 295 3.11 -1.97 -3.51
N ASN A 296 3.44 -1.21 -4.55
CA ASN A 296 2.47 -0.77 -5.55
C ASN A 296 1.99 -1.89 -6.48
N THR A 297 2.72 -3.00 -6.55
CA THR A 297 2.40 -4.14 -7.44
C THR A 297 1.77 -5.33 -6.70
N ILE A 298 1.85 -5.36 -5.36
CA ILE A 298 1.18 -6.36 -4.54
C ILE A 298 -0.32 -6.38 -4.84
N GLY A 299 -0.87 -7.59 -5.05
CA GLY A 299 -2.28 -7.81 -5.33
C GLY A 299 -2.72 -7.45 -6.76
N THR A 300 -1.83 -6.92 -7.59
CA THR A 300 -2.12 -6.61 -9.01
C THR A 300 -1.23 -7.40 -9.97
N ASP A 301 0.07 -7.50 -9.68
CA ASP A 301 1.05 -8.23 -10.47
C ASP A 301 2.04 -8.93 -9.55
N PHE A 302 1.81 -10.23 -9.33
CA PHE A 302 2.66 -11.05 -8.46
C PHE A 302 4.10 -11.13 -8.95
N GLY A 303 4.31 -11.24 -10.27
CA GLY A 303 5.64 -11.38 -10.86
C GLY A 303 6.49 -10.14 -10.61
N ARG A 304 5.93 -8.95 -10.83
CA ARG A 304 6.61 -7.67 -10.55
C ARG A 304 6.86 -7.47 -9.07
N ALA A 305 5.89 -7.79 -8.21
CA ALA A 305 6.06 -7.67 -6.77
C ALA A 305 7.20 -8.56 -6.26
N ILE A 306 7.23 -9.84 -6.69
CA ILE A 306 8.28 -10.80 -6.34
C ILE A 306 9.65 -10.33 -6.86
N GLN A 307 9.73 -9.84 -8.09
CA GLN A 307 10.99 -9.34 -8.65
C GLN A 307 11.53 -8.16 -7.85
N ALA A 308 10.68 -7.17 -7.53
CA ALA A 308 11.06 -5.99 -6.77
C ALA A 308 11.47 -6.34 -5.34
N LEU A 309 10.73 -7.22 -4.66
CA LEU A 309 11.06 -7.70 -3.31
C LEU A 309 12.38 -8.49 -3.29
N ASN A 310 12.65 -9.32 -4.31
CA ASN A 310 13.94 -10.01 -4.44
C ASN A 310 15.10 -9.02 -4.58
N ALA A 311 14.94 -8.00 -5.42
CA ALA A 311 15.95 -6.96 -5.58
C ALA A 311 16.23 -6.22 -4.25
N VAL A 312 15.18 -5.90 -3.49
CA VAL A 312 15.33 -5.29 -2.15
C VAL A 312 16.07 -6.24 -1.21
N ARG A 313 15.70 -7.52 -1.17
CA ARG A 313 16.33 -8.53 -0.31
C ARG A 313 17.81 -8.74 -0.62
N GLU A 314 18.20 -8.71 -1.90
CA GLU A 314 19.59 -8.81 -2.33
C GLU A 314 20.42 -7.60 -1.90
N LEU A 315 19.84 -6.39 -1.97
CA LEU A 315 20.50 -5.15 -1.58
C LEU A 315 20.57 -4.98 -0.06
N ALA A 316 19.46 -5.25 0.63
CA ALA A 316 19.27 -5.00 2.05
C ALA A 316 18.40 -6.11 2.67
N PRO A 317 18.99 -7.26 3.05
CA PRO A 317 18.23 -8.41 3.57
C PRO A 317 17.36 -8.11 4.80
N ASN A 318 17.84 -7.22 5.67
CA ASN A 318 17.13 -6.82 6.90
C ASN A 318 16.32 -5.52 6.74
N TYR A 319 16.04 -5.09 5.50
CA TYR A 319 15.32 -3.84 5.27
C TYR A 319 13.96 -3.85 5.97
N ARG A 320 13.65 -2.73 6.65
CA ARG A 320 12.44 -2.56 7.48
C ARG A 320 12.21 -3.68 8.50
N GLY A 321 13.28 -4.23 9.07
CA GLY A 321 13.19 -5.25 10.12
C GLY A 321 12.83 -6.64 9.59
N GLY A 322 13.19 -6.96 8.35
CA GLY A 322 12.93 -8.26 7.72
C GLY A 322 11.55 -8.38 7.08
N GLU A 323 10.80 -7.28 7.03
CA GLU A 323 9.47 -7.22 6.43
C GLU A 323 9.43 -7.67 4.97
N VAL A 324 10.52 -7.42 4.23
CA VAL A 324 10.66 -7.82 2.82
C VAL A 324 10.56 -9.33 2.65
N GLU A 325 11.14 -10.12 3.56
CA GLU A 325 11.04 -11.59 3.50
C GLU A 325 9.61 -12.06 3.77
N ARG A 326 8.92 -11.42 4.72
CA ARG A 326 7.50 -11.71 5.03
C ARG A 326 6.64 -11.47 3.81
N LEU A 327 6.77 -10.29 3.18
CA LEU A 327 6.01 -9.93 1.99
C LEU A 327 6.34 -10.86 0.81
N LEU A 328 7.62 -11.21 0.63
CA LEU A 328 8.03 -12.09 -0.46
C LEU A 328 7.46 -13.50 -0.31
N PHE A 329 7.47 -14.05 0.91
CA PHE A 329 6.78 -15.31 1.22
C PHE A 329 5.30 -15.23 0.86
N GLU A 330 4.60 -14.18 1.30
CA GLU A 330 3.17 -14.00 1.05
C GLU A 330 2.86 -13.88 -0.44
N GLN A 331 3.69 -13.18 -1.21
CA GLN A 331 3.51 -13.07 -2.66
C GLN A 331 3.69 -14.42 -3.37
N TYR A 332 4.68 -15.23 -2.98
CA TYR A 332 4.82 -16.57 -3.56
C TYR A 332 3.62 -17.47 -3.26
N VAL A 333 3.10 -17.44 -2.03
CA VAL A 333 1.90 -18.21 -1.67
C VAL A 333 0.70 -17.74 -2.48
N ALA A 334 0.45 -16.43 -2.53
CA ALA A 334 -0.68 -15.87 -3.28
C ALA A 334 -0.59 -16.17 -4.78
N PHE A 335 0.63 -16.17 -5.35
CA PHE A 335 0.82 -16.51 -6.75
C PHE A 335 0.57 -17.99 -7.03
N GLY A 336 1.00 -18.87 -6.13
CA GLY A 336 0.65 -20.30 -6.20
C GLY A 336 -0.86 -20.54 -6.11
N ASP A 337 -1.54 -19.79 -5.23
CA ASP A 337 -3.00 -19.86 -5.07
C ASP A 337 -3.72 -19.42 -6.35
N ALA A 338 -3.24 -18.34 -6.99
CA ALA A 338 -3.78 -17.86 -8.26
C ALA A 338 -3.64 -18.91 -9.37
N TYR A 339 -2.46 -19.51 -9.53
CA TYR A 339 -2.26 -20.59 -10.49
C TYR A 339 -3.14 -21.82 -10.20
N THR A 340 -3.35 -22.14 -8.92
CA THR A 340 -4.23 -23.25 -8.52
C THR A 340 -5.68 -22.97 -8.92
N ALA A 341 -6.15 -21.73 -8.76
CA ALA A 341 -7.49 -21.32 -9.20
C ALA A 341 -7.68 -21.42 -10.72
N GLU A 342 -6.61 -21.25 -11.49
CA GLU A 342 -6.59 -21.42 -12.95
C GLU A 342 -6.37 -22.88 -13.40
N SER A 343 -6.36 -23.85 -12.48
CA SER A 343 -6.01 -25.25 -12.73
C SER A 343 -4.58 -25.46 -13.27
N ASN A 344 -3.71 -24.44 -13.16
CA ASN A 344 -2.30 -24.52 -13.52
C ASN A 344 -1.46 -25.01 -12.32
N HIS A 345 -1.66 -26.27 -11.94
CA HIS A 345 -1.05 -26.83 -10.73
C HIS A 345 0.48 -26.97 -10.80
N CYS A 346 1.05 -27.17 -12.00
CA CYS A 346 2.50 -27.27 -12.15
C CYS A 346 3.21 -25.93 -11.91
N SER A 347 2.66 -24.82 -12.40
CA SER A 347 3.19 -23.49 -12.05
C SER A 347 2.97 -23.17 -10.57
N ALA A 348 1.82 -23.57 -10.00
CA ALA A 348 1.54 -23.39 -8.57
C ALA A 348 2.57 -24.11 -7.67
N GLN A 349 2.94 -25.33 -8.02
CA GLN A 349 3.94 -26.14 -7.30
C GLN A 349 5.24 -25.37 -7.12
N GLN A 350 5.77 -24.76 -8.19
CA GLN A 350 7.01 -23.99 -8.13
C GLN A 350 6.90 -22.78 -7.18
N GLN A 351 5.77 -22.06 -7.20
CA GLN A 351 5.60 -20.90 -6.33
C GLN A 351 5.53 -21.30 -4.85
N TYR A 352 4.83 -22.39 -4.50
CA TYR A 352 4.82 -22.87 -3.12
C TYR A 352 6.20 -23.38 -2.65
N GLN A 353 6.97 -24.03 -3.53
CA GLN A 353 8.36 -24.39 -3.23
C GLN A 353 9.21 -23.15 -2.92
N ASN A 354 9.10 -22.10 -3.74
CA ASN A 354 9.79 -20.84 -3.50
C ASN A 354 9.39 -20.20 -2.17
N ALA A 355 8.11 -20.24 -1.80
CA ALA A 355 7.66 -19.77 -0.50
C ALA A 355 8.31 -20.57 0.65
N LEU A 356 8.33 -21.90 0.56
CA LEU A 356 8.91 -22.77 1.59
C LEU A 356 10.43 -22.64 1.72
N ASN A 357 11.12 -22.26 0.63
CA ASN A 357 12.55 -21.93 0.67
C ASN A 357 12.85 -20.67 1.51
N ILE A 358 11.87 -19.78 1.68
CA ILE A 358 12.00 -18.60 2.56
C ILE A 358 11.70 -19.00 4.00
N ARG A 359 10.58 -19.69 4.22
CA ARG A 359 10.14 -20.09 5.56
C ARG A 359 9.29 -21.34 5.49
N ASN A 360 9.54 -22.28 6.41
CA ASN A 360 8.70 -23.45 6.58
C ASN A 360 7.30 -23.05 7.09
N ASP A 361 6.27 -23.51 6.39
CA ASP A 361 4.87 -23.35 6.79
C ASP A 361 4.07 -24.62 6.44
N VAL A 362 3.35 -25.17 7.42
CA VAL A 362 2.65 -26.45 7.27
C VAL A 362 1.48 -26.31 6.28
N GLY A 363 0.79 -25.17 6.27
CA GLY A 363 -0.32 -24.93 5.35
C GLY A 363 0.18 -24.85 3.90
N VAL A 364 1.28 -24.12 3.66
CA VAL A 364 1.90 -24.05 2.33
C VAL A 364 2.48 -25.39 1.90
N ALA A 365 3.03 -26.20 2.82
CA ALA A 365 3.48 -27.56 2.50
C ALA A 365 2.34 -28.48 2.04
N GLN A 366 1.15 -28.36 2.64
CA GLN A 366 -0.05 -29.09 2.18
C GLN A 366 -0.52 -28.62 0.80
N LYS A 367 -0.50 -27.30 0.55
CA LYS A 367 -0.78 -26.74 -0.78
C LYS A 367 0.19 -27.26 -1.83
N LEU A 368 1.48 -27.30 -1.51
CA LEU A 368 2.51 -27.86 -2.37
C LEU A 368 2.26 -29.34 -2.69
N ALA A 369 1.97 -30.17 -1.68
CA ALA A 369 1.67 -31.58 -1.88
C ALA A 369 0.46 -31.77 -2.81
N SER A 370 -0.62 -31.00 -2.57
CA SER A 370 -1.83 -31.04 -3.40
C SER A 370 -1.53 -30.63 -4.85
N ALA A 371 -0.84 -29.51 -5.05
CA ALA A 371 -0.45 -29.04 -6.38
C ALA A 371 0.45 -30.06 -7.12
N THR A 372 1.34 -30.75 -6.40
CA THR A 372 2.18 -31.81 -6.97
C THR A 372 1.33 -32.98 -7.49
N THR A 373 0.37 -33.45 -6.70
CA THR A 373 -0.54 -34.55 -7.12
C THR A 373 -1.33 -34.20 -8.38
N PHE A 374 -1.88 -32.99 -8.45
CA PHE A 374 -2.63 -32.53 -9.63
C PHE A 374 -1.74 -32.23 -10.84
N CYS A 375 -0.48 -31.83 -10.62
CA CYS A 375 0.48 -31.64 -11.71
C CYS A 375 0.88 -32.97 -12.35
N GLU A 376 1.11 -34.02 -11.56
CA GLU A 376 1.50 -35.35 -12.06
C GLU A 376 0.32 -36.12 -12.67
N ASN A 377 -0.90 -35.88 -12.19
CA ASN A 377 -2.11 -36.56 -12.66
C ASN A 377 -3.16 -35.52 -13.10
N PRO A 378 -2.99 -34.89 -14.28
CA PRO A 378 -3.99 -33.95 -14.79
C PRO A 378 -5.31 -34.69 -14.95
N THR A 379 -6.37 -34.21 -14.28
CA THR A 379 -7.71 -34.77 -14.46
C THR A 379 -8.12 -34.62 -15.92
N PRO A 380 -8.57 -35.70 -16.61
CA PRO A 380 -9.01 -35.62 -17.98
C PRO A 380 -10.10 -34.55 -18.12
N ILE A 381 -9.91 -33.61 -19.05
CA ILE A 381 -10.97 -32.68 -19.43
C ILE A 381 -12.14 -33.57 -19.89
N PRO A 382 -13.36 -33.44 -19.31
CA PRO A 382 -14.51 -34.16 -19.80
C PRO A 382 -14.63 -33.89 -21.30
N ALA A 383 -14.51 -34.92 -22.12
CA ALA A 383 -14.75 -34.79 -23.54
C ALA A 383 -16.15 -34.18 -23.69
N PHE A 384 -16.25 -33.06 -24.41
CA PHE A 384 -17.53 -32.55 -24.84
C PHE A 384 -18.14 -33.64 -25.72
N VAL A 385 -18.97 -34.50 -25.14
CA VAL A 385 -19.89 -35.34 -25.88
C VAL A 385 -20.92 -34.38 -26.44
N GLY A 386 -20.59 -33.76 -27.57
CA GLY A 386 -21.59 -33.12 -28.40
C GLY A 386 -22.70 -34.13 -28.60
N THR A 387 -23.91 -33.81 -28.15
CA THR A 387 -25.11 -34.51 -28.59
C THR A 387 -25.04 -34.58 -30.10
N ALA A 388 -24.81 -35.79 -30.62
CA ALA A 388 -24.77 -36.02 -32.05
C ALA A 388 -26.10 -35.51 -32.61
N ASP A 389 -26.03 -34.46 -33.43
CA ASP A 389 -27.14 -34.09 -34.30
C ASP A 389 -27.40 -35.29 -35.21
N PRO A 390 -28.59 -35.91 -35.15
CA PRO A 390 -28.92 -37.07 -36.00
C PRO A 390 -28.90 -36.74 -37.51
N ASN A 391 -28.73 -35.47 -37.90
CA ASN A 391 -28.62 -35.04 -39.29
C ASN A 391 -27.23 -34.54 -39.70
N ALA A 392 -26.19 -34.64 -38.85
CA ALA A 392 -24.84 -34.30 -39.25
C ALA A 392 -24.27 -35.35 -40.21
N PRO A 393 -23.73 -34.97 -41.39
CA PRO A 393 -23.07 -35.92 -42.29
C PRO A 393 -21.86 -36.55 -41.59
N LEU A 394 -21.72 -37.88 -41.68
CA LEU A 394 -20.60 -38.61 -41.08
C LEU A 394 -19.26 -38.06 -41.61
N LEU A 395 -18.54 -37.35 -40.76
CA LEU A 395 -17.12 -37.09 -40.98
C LEU A 395 -16.34 -38.32 -40.54
N THR A 396 -15.62 -38.92 -41.48
CA THR A 396 -14.71 -40.05 -41.23
C THR A 396 -13.62 -39.67 -40.23
N PRO A 397 -13.16 -40.59 -39.36
CA PRO A 397 -12.10 -40.30 -38.39
C PRO A 397 -10.81 -39.86 -39.07
N ILE A 398 -10.26 -38.71 -38.65
CA ILE A 398 -8.92 -38.27 -39.04
C ILE A 398 -7.90 -39.04 -38.19
N PRO A 399 -6.88 -39.68 -38.80
CA PRO A 399 -5.82 -40.38 -38.07
C PRO A 399 -5.00 -39.42 -37.18
N PRO A 400 -4.39 -39.91 -36.08
CA PRO A 400 -3.57 -39.06 -35.21
C PRO A 400 -2.31 -38.60 -35.96
N GLY A 401 -2.10 -37.29 -36.13
CA GLY A 401 -0.83 -36.76 -36.64
C GLY A 401 -0.83 -35.46 -37.44
N GLN A 402 -1.96 -34.78 -37.65
CA GLN A 402 -1.96 -33.47 -38.33
C GLN A 402 -2.63 -32.39 -37.48
N ILE A 403 -1.79 -31.61 -36.80
CA ILE A 403 -2.13 -30.26 -36.34
C ILE A 403 -2.14 -29.34 -37.56
N ALA A 404 -3.30 -28.79 -37.90
CA ALA A 404 -3.41 -27.71 -38.87
C ALA A 404 -2.85 -26.41 -38.26
N PRO A 405 -2.13 -25.57 -39.04
CA PRO A 405 -1.60 -24.31 -38.54
C PRO A 405 -2.73 -23.31 -38.28
N VAL A 406 -2.62 -22.60 -37.15
CA VAL A 406 -3.52 -21.53 -36.70
C VAL A 406 -3.52 -20.38 -37.72
N GLY A 407 -4.72 -19.91 -38.04
CA GLY A 407 -5.02 -19.02 -39.16
C GLY A 407 -4.36 -17.63 -39.13
N VAL A 408 -4.00 -17.19 -40.33
CA VAL A 408 -3.72 -15.81 -40.73
C VAL A 408 -5.05 -15.04 -40.82
N PRO A 409 -5.13 -13.77 -40.38
CA PRO A 409 -6.32 -12.95 -40.53
C PRO A 409 -6.35 -12.30 -41.92
N ASP A 410 -7.41 -12.56 -42.69
CA ASP A 410 -7.82 -11.72 -43.82
C ASP A 410 -9.20 -11.13 -43.52
N GLY A 411 -9.31 -9.80 -43.51
CA GLY A 411 -10.54 -9.03 -43.34
C GLY A 411 -10.32 -7.71 -42.63
#